data_AF-A0A6A1QAQ8-F1
#
_entry.id   AF-A0A6A1QAQ8-F1
#
_cell.length_a   1.000
_cell.length_b   1.000
_cell.length_c   1.000
_cell.angle_alpha   90.00
_cell.angle_beta   90.00
_cell.angle_gamma   90.00
#
_symmetry.space_group_name_H-M   'P 1'
#
loop_
_entity.id
_entity.type
_entity.pdbx_description
1 polymer ?
#
loop_
_entity_poly.entity_id
_entity_poly.type
_entity_poly.pdbx_seq_one_letter_code
_entity_poly.pdbx_strand_id
1 'polypeptide(L)'
;TLPETSLPNYATNLKDKSSLVSSLYKVIQEPQSELLEPVCHQLFEFYRSGEEQLLRFTLQFLPELIWCYLAVSASRNVHSSGCIEALLLGVYNLEIVDKQGHSKVLSFTIPSLSKPSVYHEPSSIGSMALTESALSQHGLSKVVYSGPHPQREMLTAQNRFEVLTFLLLCYNAALTYMPSVSLQSLCQICSR
;
A
#
# COMPACT_ATOMS: atom_id res chain seq x y z
N THR A 1 -25.59 -8.01 -5.11
CA THR A 1 -24.69 -7.01 -5.70
C THR A 1 -25.37 -5.65 -5.64
N LEU A 2 -24.67 -4.63 -5.12
CA LEU A 2 -25.18 -3.25 -5.10
C LEU A 2 -25.17 -2.69 -6.54
N PRO A 3 -26.20 -1.93 -6.97
CA PRO A 3 -26.19 -1.28 -8.28
C PRO A 3 -25.02 -0.28 -8.38
N GLU A 4 -24.34 -0.22 -9.53
CA GLU A 4 -23.12 0.59 -9.75
C GLU A 4 -23.29 2.07 -9.37
N THR A 5 -24.49 2.63 -9.54
CA THR A 5 -24.84 4.02 -9.17
C THR A 5 -24.89 4.28 -7.66
N SER A 6 -24.88 3.24 -6.83
CA SER A 6 -24.93 3.33 -5.37
C SER A 6 -23.56 3.11 -4.69
N LEU A 7 -22.54 2.68 -5.45
CA LEU A 7 -21.21 2.37 -4.92
C LEU A 7 -20.51 3.59 -4.31
N PRO A 8 -20.49 4.79 -4.94
CA PRO A 8 -19.82 5.95 -4.35
C PRO A 8 -20.49 6.43 -3.06
N ASN A 9 -21.83 6.36 -3.00
CA ASN A 9 -22.61 6.68 -1.80
C ASN A 9 -22.37 5.67 -0.69
N TYR A 10 -22.26 4.39 -1.02
CA TYR A 10 -21.91 3.37 -0.03
C TYR A 10 -20.49 3.59 0.53
N ALA A 11 -19.53 3.86 -0.34
CA ALA A 11 -18.13 4.05 0.03
C ALA A 11 -17.91 5.27 0.93
N THR A 12 -18.57 6.40 0.63
CA THR A 12 -18.51 7.61 1.46
C THR A 12 -19.06 7.38 2.86
N ASN A 13 -20.13 6.61 3.01
CA ASN A 13 -20.75 6.33 4.31
C ASN A 13 -20.01 5.26 5.13
N LEU A 14 -19.12 4.48 4.52
CA LEU A 14 -18.49 3.33 5.17
C LEU A 14 -17.45 3.76 6.21
N LYS A 15 -16.68 4.81 5.92
CA LYS A 15 -15.66 5.36 6.83
C LYS A 15 -16.25 5.92 8.13
N ASP A 16 -17.48 6.40 8.10
CA ASP A 16 -18.15 7.04 9.24
C ASP A 16 -18.76 6.01 10.21
N LYS A 17 -18.78 4.72 9.84
CA LYS A 17 -19.25 3.61 10.67
C LYS A 17 -18.16 3.12 11.62
N SER A 18 -17.81 3.93 12.62
CA SER A 18 -16.76 3.62 13.59
C SER A 18 -16.93 2.25 14.29
N SER A 19 -18.17 1.89 14.64
CA SER A 19 -18.48 0.58 15.26
C SER A 19 -18.17 -0.60 14.33
N LEU A 20 -18.39 -0.44 13.02
CA LEU A 20 -18.03 -1.44 12.01
C LEU A 20 -16.51 -1.56 11.93
N VAL A 21 -15.78 -0.45 11.80
CA VAL A 21 -14.32 -0.44 11.75
C VAL A 21 -13.72 -1.14 12.97
N SER A 22 -14.19 -0.80 14.18
CA SER A 22 -13.72 -1.46 15.41
C SER A 22 -14.04 -2.96 15.43
N SER A 23 -15.19 -3.38 14.90
CA SER A 23 -15.56 -4.80 14.82
C SER A 23 -14.70 -5.56 13.81
N LEU A 24 -14.36 -4.92 12.68
CA LEU A 24 -13.47 -5.51 11.68
C LEU A 24 -12.04 -5.70 12.21
N TYR A 25 -11.51 -4.74 12.98
CA TYR A 25 -10.21 -4.92 13.67
C TYR A 25 -10.24 -6.14 14.60
N LYS A 26 -11.31 -6.34 15.38
CA LYS A 26 -11.44 -7.51 16.25
C LYS A 26 -11.48 -8.82 15.46
N VAL A 27 -12.24 -8.87 14.37
CA VAL A 27 -12.31 -10.05 13.49
C VAL A 27 -10.92 -10.37 12.92
N ILE A 28 -10.16 -9.36 12.48
CA ILE A 28 -8.81 -9.56 11.95
C ILE A 28 -7.84 -10.06 13.04
N GLN A 29 -7.98 -9.57 14.27
CA GLN A 29 -7.17 -9.95 15.43
C GLN A 29 -7.49 -11.34 15.98
N GLU A 30 -8.58 -11.97 15.54
CA GLU A 30 -9.04 -13.28 15.98
C GLU A 30 -8.93 -14.29 14.81
N PRO A 31 -7.79 -15.00 14.63
CA PRO A 31 -7.55 -15.87 13.47
C PRO A 31 -8.53 -17.05 13.33
N GLN A 32 -9.25 -17.37 14.40
CA GLN A 32 -10.24 -18.45 14.46
C GLN A 32 -11.69 -17.94 14.25
N SER A 33 -11.87 -16.65 13.97
CA SER A 33 -13.20 -16.09 13.73
C SER A 33 -13.80 -16.63 12.43
N GLU A 34 -15.03 -17.14 12.51
CA GLU A 34 -15.81 -17.57 11.34
C GLU A 34 -16.10 -16.41 10.37
N LEU A 35 -15.99 -15.17 10.84
CA LEU A 35 -16.20 -13.96 10.03
C LEU A 35 -14.95 -13.54 9.25
N LEU A 36 -13.79 -14.11 9.53
CA LEU A 36 -12.53 -13.65 8.95
C LEU A 36 -12.48 -13.86 7.43
N GLU A 37 -12.89 -15.03 6.95
CA GLU A 37 -12.94 -15.33 5.51
C GLU A 37 -13.87 -14.39 4.72
N PRO A 38 -15.16 -14.22 5.08
CA PRO A 38 -16.03 -13.30 4.35
C PRO A 38 -15.58 -11.83 4.47
N VAL A 39 -14.97 -11.44 5.59
CA VAL A 39 -14.37 -10.11 5.74
C VAL A 39 -13.20 -9.93 4.77
N CYS A 40 -12.23 -10.86 4.74
CA CYS A 40 -11.10 -10.78 3.81
C CYS A 40 -11.56 -10.75 2.35
N HIS A 41 -12.55 -11.57 2.00
CA HIS A 41 -13.15 -11.56 0.65
C HIS A 41 -13.80 -10.21 0.32
N GLN A 42 -14.60 -9.66 1.23
CA GLN A 42 -15.27 -8.37 1.00
C GLN A 42 -14.26 -7.21 0.89
N LEU A 43 -13.19 -7.23 1.69
CA LEU A 43 -12.10 -6.27 1.61
C LEU A 43 -11.35 -6.36 0.28
N PHE A 44 -11.17 -7.57 -0.25
CA PHE A 44 -10.59 -7.77 -1.58
C PHE A 44 -11.52 -7.21 -2.67
N GLU A 45 -12.82 -7.48 -2.61
CA GLU A 45 -13.78 -6.95 -3.58
C GLU A 45 -13.87 -5.41 -3.53
N PHE A 46 -13.78 -4.82 -2.33
CA PHE A 46 -13.62 -3.37 -2.18
C PHE A 46 -12.37 -2.83 -2.88
N TYR A 47 -11.23 -3.50 -2.71
CA TYR A 47 -9.99 -3.10 -3.36
C TYR A 47 -10.07 -3.24 -4.89
N ARG A 48 -10.62 -4.35 -5.36
CA ARG A 48 -10.80 -4.68 -6.78
C ARG A 48 -11.73 -3.73 -7.51
N SER A 49 -12.68 -3.10 -6.82
CA SER A 49 -13.63 -2.15 -7.40
C SER A 49 -12.96 -0.93 -8.06
N GLY A 50 -11.74 -0.57 -7.64
CA GLY A 50 -11.03 0.62 -8.12
C GLY A 50 -11.55 1.95 -7.56
N GLU A 51 -12.58 1.94 -6.71
CA GLU A 51 -13.10 3.12 -6.02
C GLU A 51 -12.12 3.55 -4.91
N GLU A 52 -11.58 4.77 -4.98
CA GLU A 52 -10.50 5.21 -4.08
C GLU A 52 -10.90 5.13 -2.60
N GLN A 53 -12.16 5.41 -2.28
CA GLN A 53 -12.66 5.36 -0.91
C GLN A 53 -12.68 3.92 -0.36
N LEU A 54 -13.04 2.94 -1.20
CA LEU A 54 -13.06 1.52 -0.84
C LEU A 54 -11.64 0.95 -0.75
N LEU A 55 -10.75 1.36 -1.66
CA LEU A 55 -9.33 1.05 -1.59
C LEU A 55 -8.74 1.52 -0.26
N ARG A 56 -8.94 2.79 0.10
CA ARG A 56 -8.47 3.38 1.37
C ARG A 56 -9.10 2.68 2.58
N PHE A 57 -10.38 2.33 2.49
CA PHE A 57 -11.06 1.60 3.55
C PHE A 57 -10.41 0.24 3.81
N THR A 58 -10.06 -0.52 2.77
CA THR A 58 -9.32 -1.78 2.93
C THR A 58 -7.90 -1.53 3.43
N LEU A 59 -7.22 -0.53 2.89
CA LEU A 59 -5.81 -0.24 3.20
C LEU A 59 -5.59 0.18 4.66
N GLN A 60 -6.60 0.74 5.34
CA GLN A 60 -6.49 1.09 6.77
C GLN A 60 -6.22 -0.14 7.66
N PHE A 61 -6.66 -1.32 7.25
CA PHE A 61 -6.48 -2.57 8.02
C PHE A 61 -5.17 -3.29 7.65
N LEU A 62 -4.43 -2.81 6.66
CA LEU A 62 -3.24 -3.46 6.14
C LEU A 62 -2.18 -3.74 7.23
N PRO A 63 -1.84 -2.81 8.14
CA PRO A 63 -0.85 -3.11 9.17
C PRO A 63 -1.24 -4.32 10.03
N GLU A 64 -2.50 -4.37 10.47
CA GLU A 64 -3.05 -5.46 11.28
C GLU A 64 -3.07 -6.79 10.51
N LEU A 65 -3.46 -6.77 9.23
CA LEU A 65 -3.44 -7.95 8.36
C LEU A 65 -2.01 -8.51 8.21
N ILE A 66 -1.02 -7.64 8.03
CA ILE A 66 0.40 -8.02 7.94
C ILE A 66 0.86 -8.65 9.26
N TRP A 67 0.54 -8.04 10.40
CA TRP A 67 0.88 -8.59 11.71
C TRP A 67 0.26 -9.97 11.92
N CYS A 68 -1.04 -10.11 11.69
CA CYS A 68 -1.73 -11.39 11.87
C CYS A 68 -1.12 -12.46 10.96
N TYR A 69 -0.85 -12.16 9.68
CA TYR A 69 -0.15 -13.08 8.78
C TYR A 69 1.21 -13.52 9.33
N LEU A 70 2.04 -12.59 9.78
CA LEU A 70 3.39 -12.89 10.29
C LEU A 70 3.36 -13.67 11.61
N ALA A 71 2.50 -13.26 12.55
CA ALA A 71 2.34 -13.92 13.85
C ALA A 71 1.87 -15.37 13.69
N VAL A 72 0.89 -15.59 12.80
CA VAL A 72 0.40 -16.90 12.43
C VAL A 72 1.52 -17.74 11.81
N SER A 73 2.23 -17.20 10.82
CA SER A 73 3.33 -17.88 10.13
C SER A 73 4.44 -18.32 11.09
N ALA A 74 4.73 -17.51 12.12
CA ALA A 74 5.72 -17.83 13.15
C ALA A 74 5.26 -18.95 14.10
N SER A 75 3.97 -19.03 14.40
CA SER A 75 3.42 -20.00 15.37
C SER A 75 3.34 -21.46 14.87
N ARG A 76 3.63 -21.71 13.57
CA ARG A 76 3.48 -23.02 12.89
C ARG A 76 2.10 -23.67 13.07
N ASN A 77 1.09 -22.91 13.46
CA ASN A 77 -0.27 -23.41 13.62
C ASN A 77 -0.93 -23.50 12.24
N VAL A 78 -0.96 -24.72 11.68
CA VAL A 78 -1.32 -25.02 10.29
C VAL A 78 -2.80 -24.70 9.98
N HIS A 79 -3.64 -24.47 10.99
CA HIS A 79 -5.07 -24.18 10.81
C HIS A 79 -5.41 -22.71 10.53
N SER A 80 -4.41 -21.85 10.31
CA SER A 80 -4.62 -20.41 10.42
C SER A 80 -4.68 -19.66 9.07
N SER A 81 -5.89 -19.14 8.81
CA SER A 81 -6.34 -18.07 7.89
C SER A 81 -5.58 -17.84 6.56
N GLY A 82 -5.58 -18.83 5.67
CA GLY A 82 -5.17 -18.64 4.27
C GLY A 82 -5.91 -17.51 3.52
N CYS A 83 -7.05 -17.05 4.06
CA CYS A 83 -7.78 -15.89 3.54
C CYS A 83 -7.02 -14.55 3.69
N ILE A 84 -6.26 -14.35 4.78
CA ILE A 84 -5.42 -13.14 4.92
C ILE A 84 -4.30 -13.16 3.89
N GLU A 85 -3.65 -14.30 3.72
CA GLU A 85 -2.62 -14.48 2.69
C GLU A 85 -3.18 -14.22 1.29
N ALA A 86 -4.34 -14.79 0.97
CA ALA A 86 -5.02 -14.57 -0.31
C ALA A 86 -5.38 -13.09 -0.53
N LEU A 87 -5.87 -12.39 0.50
CA LEU A 87 -6.15 -10.95 0.44
C LEU A 87 -4.88 -10.15 0.15
N LEU A 88 -3.81 -10.36 0.94
CA LEU A 88 -2.54 -9.63 0.77
C LEU A 88 -1.94 -9.87 -0.62
N LEU A 89 -1.91 -11.12 -1.07
CA LEU A 89 -1.41 -11.51 -2.37
C LEU A 89 -2.25 -10.94 -3.52
N GLY A 90 -3.58 -10.98 -3.37
CA GLY A 90 -4.51 -10.40 -4.35
C GLY A 90 -4.34 -8.89 -4.48
N VAL A 91 -4.24 -8.17 -3.36
CA VAL A 91 -3.98 -6.72 -3.34
C VAL A 91 -2.63 -6.40 -3.96
N TYR A 92 -1.59 -7.18 -3.65
CA TYR A 92 -0.27 -7.03 -4.25
C TYR A 92 -0.33 -7.14 -5.78
N ASN A 93 -0.95 -8.19 -6.29
CA ASN A 93 -1.05 -8.43 -7.73
C ASN A 93 -1.85 -7.32 -8.45
N LEU A 94 -2.86 -6.73 -7.78
CA LEU A 94 -3.57 -5.56 -8.31
C LEU A 94 -2.72 -4.29 -8.32
N GLU A 95 -1.85 -4.08 -7.33
CA GLU A 95 -1.06 -2.84 -7.20
C GLU A 95 0.22 -2.81 -8.04
N ILE A 96 0.79 -3.97 -8.41
CA ILE A 96 2.00 -4.04 -9.23
C ILE A 96 1.75 -3.78 -10.72
N VAL A 97 0.48 -3.71 -11.14
CA VAL A 97 0.08 -3.35 -12.50
C VAL A 97 -0.47 -1.92 -12.54
N ASP A 98 -0.24 -1.21 -13.63
CA ASP A 98 -0.86 0.09 -13.88
C ASP A 98 -2.29 -0.06 -14.43
N LYS A 99 -2.97 1.08 -14.62
CA LYS A 99 -4.35 1.09 -15.15
C LYS A 99 -4.45 0.56 -16.59
N GLN A 100 -3.33 0.43 -17.29
CA GLN A 100 -3.24 -0.10 -18.64
C GLN A 100 -2.83 -1.59 -18.65
N GLY A 101 -2.58 -2.19 -17.48
CA GLY A 101 -2.17 -3.58 -17.32
C GLY A 101 -0.67 -3.83 -17.48
N HIS A 102 0.16 -2.78 -17.56
CA HIS A 102 1.62 -2.95 -17.62
C HIS A 102 2.22 -3.02 -16.21
N SER A 103 3.39 -3.64 -16.09
CA SER A 103 4.14 -3.64 -14.82
C SER A 103 4.50 -2.22 -14.39
N LYS A 104 4.07 -1.85 -13.19
CA LYS A 104 4.31 -0.56 -12.58
C LYS A 104 5.79 -0.42 -12.20
N VAL A 105 6.41 0.67 -12.64
CA VAL A 105 7.78 1.05 -12.26
C VAL A 105 7.74 2.42 -11.59
N LEU A 106 8.05 2.44 -10.30
CA LEU A 106 8.05 3.64 -9.49
C LEU A 106 9.43 4.29 -9.52
N SER A 107 9.45 5.54 -9.96
CA SER A 107 10.67 6.29 -10.21
C SER A 107 10.46 7.78 -9.94
N PHE A 108 11.53 8.46 -9.57
CA PHE A 108 11.54 9.91 -9.42
C PHE A 108 12.80 10.50 -10.05
N THR A 109 12.75 11.79 -10.32
CA THR A 109 13.88 12.53 -10.86
C THR A 109 14.60 13.24 -9.72
N ILE A 110 15.91 13.04 -9.63
CA ILE A 110 16.74 13.73 -8.64
C ILE A 110 16.79 15.23 -9.03
N PRO A 111 16.34 16.16 -8.16
CA PRO A 111 16.42 17.59 -8.42
C PRO A 111 17.87 18.06 -8.56
N SER A 112 18.08 19.12 -9.34
CA SER A 112 19.41 19.69 -9.56
C SER A 112 19.35 21.20 -9.37
N LEU A 113 20.32 21.76 -8.64
CA LEU A 113 20.47 23.21 -8.47
C LEU A 113 20.95 23.89 -9.76
N SER A 114 21.62 23.14 -10.64
CA SER A 114 22.10 23.59 -11.95
C SER A 114 20.97 23.77 -12.97
N LYS A 115 19.73 23.36 -12.65
CA LYS A 115 18.55 23.51 -13.51
C LYS A 115 17.51 24.41 -12.85
N PRO A 116 16.84 25.28 -13.64
CA PRO A 116 15.72 26.07 -13.12
C PRO A 116 14.64 25.16 -12.55
N SER A 117 14.07 25.59 -11.43
CA SER A 117 12.95 24.92 -10.78
C SER A 117 11.86 25.93 -10.46
N VAL A 118 10.73 25.43 -9.95
CA VAL A 118 9.64 26.30 -9.46
C VAL A 118 10.08 27.18 -8.27
N TYR A 119 11.17 26.83 -7.58
CA TYR A 119 11.63 27.52 -6.37
C TYR A 119 12.89 28.38 -6.57
N HIS A 120 13.65 28.16 -7.65
CA HIS A 120 14.93 28.86 -7.82
C HIS A 120 15.35 28.99 -9.28
N GLU A 121 16.13 30.03 -9.54
CA GLU A 121 16.86 30.23 -10.80
C GLU A 121 18.36 29.93 -10.56
N PRO A 122 19.02 29.08 -11.37
CA PRO A 122 20.41 28.66 -11.11
C PRO A 122 21.40 29.81 -11.14
N SER A 123 21.13 30.87 -11.91
CA SER A 123 21.97 32.07 -11.96
C SER A 123 22.06 32.81 -10.61
N SER A 124 21.09 32.61 -9.71
CA SER A 124 21.08 33.19 -8.37
C SER A 124 21.97 32.41 -7.39
N ILE A 125 22.32 31.17 -7.72
CA ILE A 125 23.18 30.29 -6.94
C ILE A 125 24.54 30.35 -7.63
N GLY A 126 25.51 31.07 -7.04
CA GLY A 126 26.78 31.41 -7.69
C GLY A 126 27.52 30.24 -8.40
N SER A 127 28.57 30.55 -9.15
CA SER A 127 29.21 29.68 -10.17
C SER A 127 29.54 28.22 -9.76
N MET A 128 29.58 27.89 -8.47
CA MET A 128 29.74 26.52 -7.97
C MET A 128 28.63 25.55 -8.37
N ALA A 129 27.39 26.02 -8.57
CA ALA A 129 26.28 25.18 -9.04
C ALA A 129 26.22 25.06 -10.58
N LEU A 130 27.09 25.77 -11.30
CA LEU A 130 27.11 25.87 -12.76
C LEU A 130 28.41 25.30 -13.35
N THR A 131 29.13 24.46 -12.61
CA THR A 131 30.33 23.81 -13.14
C THR A 131 29.97 22.91 -14.32
N GLU A 132 30.88 22.78 -15.29
CA GLU A 132 30.71 21.87 -16.43
C GLU A 132 30.43 20.44 -15.98
N SER A 133 31.00 20.01 -14.84
CA SER A 133 30.69 18.73 -14.19
C SER A 133 29.25 18.66 -13.65
N ALA A 134 28.69 19.74 -13.09
CA ALA A 134 27.32 19.79 -12.58
C ALA A 134 26.27 19.93 -13.69
N LEU A 135 26.67 20.42 -14.87
CA LEU A 135 25.85 20.46 -16.09
C LEU A 135 25.93 19.14 -16.88
N SER A 136 27.12 18.51 -16.94
CA SER A 136 27.36 17.23 -17.62
C SER A 136 26.93 16.01 -16.81
N GLN A 137 26.92 16.08 -15.47
CA GLN A 137 26.24 15.10 -14.62
C GLN A 137 24.72 15.29 -14.75
N HIS A 138 24.16 14.74 -15.82
CA HIS A 138 22.76 14.35 -15.97
C HIS A 138 21.79 15.21 -15.16
N GLY A 139 21.67 16.50 -15.50
CA GLY A 139 20.60 17.31 -14.95
C GLY A 139 19.28 16.61 -15.25
N LEU A 140 18.62 16.07 -14.21
CA LEU A 140 17.46 15.16 -14.26
C LEU A 140 17.78 13.66 -14.47
N SER A 141 18.66 13.09 -13.64
CA SER A 141 18.75 11.62 -13.52
C SER A 141 17.45 11.05 -12.94
N LYS A 142 16.84 10.11 -13.67
CA LYS A 142 15.66 9.37 -13.23
C LYS A 142 16.12 8.08 -12.55
N VAL A 143 15.75 7.91 -11.30
CA VAL A 143 16.08 6.72 -10.51
C VAL A 143 14.82 5.92 -10.21
N VAL A 144 14.94 4.61 -10.33
CA VAL A 144 13.88 3.66 -9.97
C VAL A 144 14.08 3.29 -8.51
N TYR A 145 13.04 3.47 -7.69
CA TYR A 145 13.10 3.13 -6.27
C TYR A 145 12.25 1.90 -5.93
N SER A 146 11.35 1.48 -6.83
CA SER A 146 10.56 0.26 -6.65
C SER A 146 10.03 -0.24 -8.00
N GLY A 147 10.21 -1.54 -8.25
CA GLY A 147 9.71 -2.24 -9.43
C GLY A 147 10.68 -2.29 -10.62
N PRO A 148 10.31 -3.01 -11.70
CA PRO A 148 9.05 -3.75 -11.84
C PRO A 148 8.97 -4.98 -10.92
N HIS A 149 7.79 -5.27 -10.41
CA HIS A 149 7.53 -6.42 -9.53
C HIS A 149 6.80 -7.53 -10.29
N PRO A 150 7.19 -8.81 -10.15
CA PRO A 150 6.50 -9.92 -10.81
C PRO A 150 5.24 -10.36 -10.06
N GLN A 151 4.20 -10.76 -10.80
CA GLN A 151 3.02 -11.40 -10.23
C GLN A 151 3.40 -12.67 -9.45
N ARG A 152 2.68 -12.94 -8.36
CA ARG A 152 2.90 -14.12 -7.51
C ARG A 152 1.60 -14.89 -7.33
N GLU A 153 1.69 -16.22 -7.43
CA GLU A 153 0.55 -17.13 -7.24
C GLU A 153 0.42 -17.62 -5.79
N MET A 154 1.48 -17.50 -4.98
CA MET A 154 1.50 -17.89 -3.57
C MET A 154 2.56 -17.10 -2.79
N LEU A 155 2.34 -16.88 -1.48
CA LEU A 155 3.39 -16.37 -0.61
C LEU A 155 4.32 -17.51 -0.18
N THR A 156 5.62 -17.27 -0.35
CA THR A 156 6.69 -18.18 0.02
C THR A 156 7.64 -17.49 0.97
N ALA A 157 8.47 -18.25 1.68
CA ALA A 157 9.49 -17.67 2.55
C ALA A 157 10.45 -16.71 1.81
N GLN A 158 10.67 -16.91 0.51
CA GLN A 158 11.54 -16.09 -0.33
C GLN A 158 10.89 -14.77 -0.75
N ASN A 159 9.62 -14.80 -1.16
CA ASN A 159 8.95 -13.62 -1.73
C ASN A 159 8.13 -12.81 -0.72
N ARG A 160 7.80 -13.37 0.44
CA ARG A 160 6.82 -12.76 1.37
C ARG A 160 7.22 -11.35 1.78
N PHE A 161 8.49 -11.11 2.09
CA PHE A 161 8.94 -9.78 2.49
C PHE A 161 8.98 -8.78 1.33
N GLU A 162 9.23 -9.23 0.09
CA GLU A 162 9.11 -8.36 -1.08
C GLU A 162 7.67 -7.90 -1.27
N VAL A 163 6.71 -8.83 -1.17
CA VAL A 163 5.28 -8.54 -1.26
C VAL A 163 4.84 -7.60 -0.14
N LEU A 164 5.12 -7.93 1.11
CA LEU A 164 4.74 -7.13 2.27
C LEU A 164 5.36 -5.73 2.25
N THR A 165 6.61 -5.60 1.80
CA THR A 165 7.30 -4.31 1.66
C THR A 165 6.61 -3.44 0.61
N PHE A 166 6.22 -4.03 -0.53
CA PHE A 166 5.50 -3.30 -1.56
C PHE A 166 4.09 -2.87 -1.10
N LEU A 167 3.37 -3.74 -0.39
CA LEU A 167 2.09 -3.37 0.21
C LEU A 167 2.23 -2.23 1.21
N LEU A 168 3.28 -2.25 2.04
CA LEU A 168 3.57 -1.16 2.97
C LEU A 168 3.95 0.14 2.24
N LEU A 169 4.61 0.05 1.07
CA LEU A 169 4.82 1.19 0.20
C LEU A 169 3.49 1.77 -0.33
N CYS A 170 2.53 0.93 -0.68
CA CYS A 170 1.18 1.38 -1.06
C CYS A 170 0.46 2.06 0.11
N TYR A 171 0.59 1.54 1.33
CA TYR A 171 0.10 2.20 2.55
C TYR A 171 0.75 3.59 2.72
N ASN A 172 2.07 3.67 2.56
CA ASN A 172 2.82 4.92 2.70
C ASN A 172 2.36 5.99 1.70
N ALA A 173 1.99 5.60 0.48
CA ALA A 173 1.46 6.51 -0.52
C ALA A 173 0.10 7.13 -0.14
N ALA A 174 -0.61 6.54 0.82
CA ALA A 174 -1.95 6.97 1.24
C ALA A 174 -2.00 7.48 2.70
N LEU A 175 -0.86 7.74 3.35
CA LEU A 175 -0.76 8.09 4.77
C LEU A 175 -1.71 9.22 5.21
N THR A 176 -1.81 10.28 4.41
CA THR A 176 -2.69 11.43 4.72
C THR A 176 -4.17 11.04 4.86
N TYR A 177 -4.59 9.95 4.23
CA TYR A 177 -5.96 9.46 4.26
C TYR A 177 -6.21 8.40 5.33
N MET A 178 -5.17 7.94 6.04
CA MET A 178 -5.31 6.90 7.05
C MET A 178 -5.85 7.47 8.35
N PRO A 179 -6.87 6.85 8.97
CA PRO A 179 -7.38 7.29 10.27
C PRO A 179 -6.35 7.05 11.37
N SER A 180 -6.43 7.82 12.45
CA SER A 180 -5.49 7.72 13.59
C SER A 180 -5.39 6.31 14.17
N VAL A 181 -6.48 5.54 14.16
CA VAL A 181 -6.50 4.14 14.62
C VAL A 181 -5.60 3.26 13.76
N SER A 182 -5.60 3.45 12.44
CA SER A 182 -4.74 2.73 11.51
C SER A 182 -3.26 3.07 11.72
N LEU A 183 -2.96 4.36 11.92
CA LEU A 183 -1.60 4.83 12.21
C LEU A 183 -1.09 4.30 13.58
N GLN A 184 -1.95 4.26 14.59
CA GLN A 184 -1.63 3.66 15.89
C GLN A 184 -1.36 2.16 15.77
N SER A 185 -2.18 1.43 15.03
CA SER A 185 -1.96 0.00 14.72
C SER A 185 -0.62 -0.20 14.01
N LEU A 186 -0.29 0.61 12.98
CA LEU A 186 1.01 0.58 12.31
C LEU A 186 2.17 0.77 13.31
N CYS A 187 2.14 1.83 14.12
CA CYS A 187 3.21 2.09 15.08
C CYS A 187 3.37 0.96 16.11
N GLN A 188 2.27 0.44 16.63
CA GLN A 188 2.29 -0.66 17.60
C GLN A 188 2.86 -1.94 16.99
N ILE A 189 2.47 -2.27 15.76
CA ILE A 189 2.91 -3.49 15.05
C ILE A 189 4.38 -3.40 14.67
N CYS A 190 4.83 -2.27 14.13
CA CYS A 190 6.24 -2.09 13.78
C CYS A 190 7.18 -2.09 15.00
N SER A 191 6.65 -1.84 16.20
CA SER A 191 7.41 -1.86 17.45
C SER A 191 7.49 -3.24 18.13
N ARG A 192 6.63 -4.19 17.74
CA ARG A 192 6.59 -5.54 18.33
C ARG A 192 7.66 -6.43 17.73
#